data_AF-A0A969EXB2-F1
#
_entry.id   AF-A0A969EXB2-F1
#
_cell.length_a   1.000
_cell.length_b   1.000
_cell.length_c   1.000
_cell.angle_alpha   90.00
_cell.angle_beta   90.00
_cell.angle_gamma   90.00
#
_symmetry.space_group_name_H-M   'P 1'
#
loop_
_entity.id
_entity.type
_entity.pdbx_description
1 polymer ?
#
loop_
_entity_poly.entity_id
_entity_poly.type
_entity_poly.pdbx_seq_one_letter_code
_entity_poly.pdbx_strand_id
1 'polypeptide(L)' 'MNRRVVLARRPEGLPKESDFKVESVALGKPEPGQVLIEVSHLSIDAFIRTTLDGDGIHGTIAVGT' A
#
# COMPACT_ATOMS: atom_id res chain seq x y z
N MET A 1 -12.96 7.70 8.29
CA MET A 1 -12.38 6.34 8.27
C MET A 1 -11.64 6.19 6.95
N ASN A 2 -10.40 5.73 6.95
CA ASN A 2 -9.60 5.53 5.75
C ASN A 2 -9.53 4.03 5.44
N ARG A 3 -9.89 3.63 4.21
CA ARG A 3 -9.79 2.24 3.77
C ARG A 3 -8.50 2.08 2.97
N ARG A 4 -7.63 1.17 3.40
CA ARG A 4 -6.30 0.95 2.80
C ARG A 4 -6.09 -0.52 2.47
N VAL A 5 -5.30 -0.78 1.43
CA VAL A 5 -4.77 -2.11 1.13
C VAL A 5 -3.34 -2.14 1.61
N VAL A 6 -3.02 -3.06 2.52
CA VAL A 6 -1.67 -3.23 3.07
C VAL A 6 -1.07 -4.54 2.58
N LEU A 7 0.26 -4.57 2.46
CA LEU A 7 0.99 -5.80 2.22
C LEU A 7 1.03 -6.61 3.52
N ALA A 8 0.32 -7.73 3.57
CA ALA A 8 0.27 -8.60 4.75
C ALA A 8 1.48 -9.55 4.84
N ARG A 9 2.06 -9.92 3.70
CA ARG A 9 3.30 -10.71 3.59
C ARG A 9 3.94 -10.53 2.21
N ARG A 10 5.20 -10.91 2.08
CA ARG A 10 5.88 -10.95 0.78
C ARG A 10 5.28 -12.05 -0.11
N PRO A 11 4.97 -11.77 -1.38
CA PRO A 11 4.57 -12.80 -2.32
C PRO A 11 5.69 -13.83 -2.55
N GLU A 12 5.31 -15.10 -2.65
CA GLU A 12 6.19 -16.15 -3.19
C GLU A 12 5.74 -16.45 -4.62
N GLY A 13 6.46 -15.92 -5.60
CA GLY A 13 6.09 -16.00 -7.02
C GLY A 13 5.14 -14.89 -7.44
N LEU A 14 3.96 -15.25 -7.97
CA LEU A 14 2.93 -14.27 -8.34
C LEU A 14 2.15 -13.80 -7.10
N PRO A 15 1.79 -12.51 -6.99
CA PRO A 15 0.95 -12.03 -5.91
C PRO A 15 -0.41 -12.72 -5.90
N LYS A 16 -0.85 -13.11 -4.71
CA LYS A 16 -2.18 -13.66 -4.46
C LYS A 16 -2.93 -12.79 -3.45
N GLU A 17 -4.25 -12.89 -3.45
CA GLU A 17 -5.10 -12.10 -2.53
C GLU A 17 -4.66 -12.19 -1.07
N SER A 18 -4.23 -13.39 -0.66
CA SER A 18 -3.78 -13.67 0.70
C SER A 18 -2.47 -12.98 1.11
N ASP A 19 -1.79 -12.31 0.18
CA ASP A 19 -0.60 -11.51 0.45
C ASP A 19 -0.97 -10.09 0.88
N PHE A 20 -2.23 -9.70 0.73
CA PHE A 20 -2.75 -8.38 1.04
C PHE A 20 -3.85 -8.45 2.10
N LYS A 21 -4.12 -7.31 2.71
CA LYS A 21 -5.27 -7.13 3.61
C LYS A 21 -5.92 -5.78 3.36
N VAL A 22 -7.25 -5.77 3.34
CA VAL A 22 -8.03 -4.53 3.31
C VAL A 22 -8.36 -4.15 4.76
N GLU A 23 -7.91 -2.98 5.17
CA GLU A 23 -8.12 -2.46 6.52
C GLU A 23 -8.88 -1.15 6.48
N SER A 24 -9.65 -0.90 7.54
CA SER A 24 -10.26 0.41 7.76
C SER A 24 -9.70 1.01 9.03
N VAL A 25 -9.10 2.18 8.93
CA VAL A 25 -8.43 2.87 10.05
C VAL A 25 -9.10 4.22 10.34
N ALA A 26 -8.91 4.72 11.56
CA ALA A 26 -9.37 6.06 11.91
C ALA A 26 -8.66 7.10 11.01
N LEU A 27 -9.40 8.12 10.59
CA LEU A 27 -8.81 9.22 9.82
C LEU A 27 -8.22 10.23 10.80
N GLY A 28 -6.91 10.46 10.72
CA GLY A 28 -6.24 11.50 11.49
C GLY A 28 -6.63 12.90 11.00
N LYS A 29 -6.41 13.92 11.83
CA LYS A 29 -6.49 15.32 11.40
C LYS A 29 -5.17 15.71 10.72
N PRO A 30 -5.19 16.45 9.61
CA PRO A 30 -3.96 16.97 9.02
C PRO A 30 -3.32 18.01 9.95
N GLU A 31 -2.00 17.97 10.06
CA GLU A 31 -1.19 18.95 10.80
C GLU A 31 -0.92 20.21 9.95
N PRO A 32 -0.40 21.31 10.52
CA PRO A 32 -0.04 22.50 9.75
C PRO A 32 0.87 22.18 8.56
N GLY A 33 0.47 22.61 7.36
CA GLY A 33 1.18 22.34 6.11
C GLY A 33 0.78 21.02 5.42
N GLN A 34 -0.12 20.22 5.99
CA GLN A 34 -0.67 19.02 5.37
C GLN A 34 -2.05 19.26 4.75
N VAL A 35 -2.43 18.40 3.81
CA VAL A 35 -3.77 18.36 3.22
C VAL A 35 -4.36 16.95 3.36
N LEU A 36 -5.67 16.88 3.49
CA LEU A 36 -6.42 15.62 3.44
C LEU A 36 -6.96 15.43 2.02
N ILE A 37 -6.69 14.27 1.42
CA ILE A 37 -7.08 13.95 0.04
C ILE A 37 -8.02 12.74 0.05
N GLU A 38 -9.13 12.86 -0.67
CA GLU A 38 -9.97 11.72 -1.03
C GLU A 38 -9.46 11.10 -2.34
N VAL A 39 -9.05 9.83 -2.28
CA VAL A 39 -8.54 9.10 -3.45
C VAL A 39 -9.72 8.63 -4.30
N SER A 40 -9.87 9.18 -5.51
CA SER A 40 -10.92 8.80 -6.46
C SER A 40 -10.51 7.68 -7.41
N HIS A 41 -9.22 7.57 -7.72
CA HIS A 41 -8.66 6.61 -8.67
C HIS A 41 -7.30 6.11 -8.19
N LEU A 42 -6.96 4.87 -8.54
CA LEU A 42 -5.68 4.24 -8.26
C LEU A 42 -5.07 3.76 -9.58
N SER A 43 -3.83 4.16 -9.86
CA SER A 43 -3.05 3.58 -10.97
C SER A 43 -2.49 2.24 -10.56
N ILE A 44 -2.53 1.26 -11.46
CA ILE A 44 -1.95 -0.06 -11.27
C ILE A 44 -0.94 -0.30 -12.39
N ASP A 45 0.34 -0.31 -12.01
CA ASP A 45 1.47 -0.33 -12.94
C ASP A 45 2.44 -1.48 -12.62
N ALA A 46 3.18 -1.92 -13.63
CA ALA A 46 4.12 -3.03 -13.49
C ALA A 46 5.19 -2.78 -12.41
N PHE A 47 5.56 -1.52 -12.14
CA PHE A 47 6.55 -1.20 -11.11
C PHE A 47 6.11 -1.66 -9.71
N ILE A 48 4.80 -1.74 -9.43
CA ILE A 48 4.27 -2.23 -8.16
C ILE A 48 4.82 -3.62 -7.87
N ARG A 49 4.97 -4.48 -8.89
CA ARG A 49 5.57 -5.81 -8.69
C ARG A 49 6.94 -5.73 -8.03
N THR A 50 7.76 -4.76 -8.42
CA THR A 50 9.12 -4.60 -7.89
C THR A 50 9.15 -4.01 -6.48
N THR A 51 8.10 -3.29 -6.05
CA THR A 51 8.04 -2.75 -4.68
C THR A 51 7.51 -3.75 -3.66
N LEU A 52 6.84 -4.80 -4.12
CA LEU A 52 6.39 -5.92 -3.30
C LEU A 52 7.53 -6.83 -2.85
N ASP A 53 8.64 -6.87 -3.60
CA ASP A 53 9.81 -7.70 -3.31
C ASP A 53 10.89 -6.91 -2.55
N GLY A 54 11.76 -7.63 -1.84
CA GLY A 54 12.86 -7.04 -1.06
C GLY A 54 13.98 -6.41 -1.90
N ASP A 55 14.13 -6.84 -3.15
CA ASP A 55 15.29 -6.57 -3.99
C ASP A 55 15.00 -5.62 -5.16
N GLY A 56 13.89 -4.87 -5.09
CA GLY A 56 13.44 -3.98 -6.17
C GLY A 56 14.18 -2.66 -6.26
N ILE A 57 14.34 -2.15 -7.49
CA ILE A 57 14.98 -0.84 -7.77
C ILE A 57 14.10 0.38 -7.44
N HIS A 58 12.80 0.17 -7.18
CA HIS A 58 11.83 1.23 -6.86
C HIS A 58 11.60 1.40 -5.34
N GLY A 59 12.49 0.81 -4.53
CA GLY A 59 12.32 0.71 -3.09
C GLY A 59 11.31 -0.36 -2.68
N THR A 60 11.33 -0.71 -1.40
CA THR A 60 10.62 -1.86 -0.87
C THR A 60 9.52 -1.41 0.09
N ILE A 61 8.26 -1.75 -0.21
CA ILE A 61 7.11 -1.46 0.67
C ILE A 61 7.23 -2.28 1.95
N ALA A 62 7.03 -1.70 3.13
CA ALA A 62 7.04 -2.44 4.39
C ALA A 62 5.81 -3.35 4.54
N VAL A 63 5.96 -4.46 5.26
CA VAL A 63 4.85 -5.37 5.58
C VAL A 63 4.04 -4.78 6.74
N GLY A 64 2.72 -4.74 6.61
CA GLY A 64 1.76 -4.33 7.64
C GLY A 64 1.55 -2.82 7.81
N THR A 65 2.19 -1.98 6.98
CA THR A 65 2.08 -0.52 7.04
C THR A 65 0.96 0.03 6.20
#